data_AF-A0A060XQ93-F1
#
_entry.id   AF-A0A060XQ93-F1
#
_cell.length_a   1.000
_cell.length_b   1.000
_cell.length_c   1.000
_cell.angle_alpha   90.00
_cell.angle_beta   90.00
_cell.angle_gamma   90.00
#
_symmetry.space_group_name_H-M   'P 1'
#
loop_
_entity.id
_entity.type
_entity.pdbx_description
1 polymer ?
#
loop_
_entity_poly.entity_id
_entity_poly.type
_entity_poly.pdbx_seq_one_letter_code
_entity_poly.pdbx_strand_id
1 'polypeptide(L)'
;MFRIASDNNIDEYADSVCEFIRTCVEDVVPIATIKTFPNQKPWIDGSIRVKLKARTTAFNQGKVTGNMTEYKQCSYSLRKAIKQAKRQYRDKVESQFKGPDTRGMWQGLQSITDYK
;
A
#
# COMPACT_ATOMS: atom_id res chain seq x y z
N MET A 1 -18.82 37.28 -11.21
CA MET A 1 -18.51 36.61 -12.48
C MET A 1 -19.52 35.53 -12.80
N PHE A 2 -19.52 34.36 -12.13
CA PHE A 2 -20.42 33.24 -12.48
C PHE A 2 -21.91 33.60 -12.47
N ARG A 3 -22.41 34.26 -11.42
CA ARG A 3 -23.83 34.67 -11.31
C ARG A 3 -24.31 35.70 -12.35
N ILE A 4 -23.36 36.48 -12.89
CA ILE A 4 -23.65 37.49 -13.92
C ILE A 4 -23.64 36.83 -15.31
N ALA A 5 -22.76 35.83 -15.50
CA ALA A 5 -22.69 35.06 -16.74
C ALA A 5 -23.84 34.06 -16.91
N SER A 6 -24.54 33.72 -15.82
CA SER A 6 -25.68 32.80 -15.80
C SER A 6 -27.03 33.52 -15.84
N ASP A 7 -27.08 34.81 -16.21
CA ASP A 7 -28.33 35.60 -16.38
C ASP A 7 -29.40 35.41 -15.28
N ASN A 8 -28.98 35.27 -14.01
CA ASN A 8 -29.83 34.90 -12.86
C ASN A 8 -30.59 33.55 -12.96
N ASN A 9 -30.32 32.72 -13.96
CA ASN A 9 -30.72 31.32 -13.99
C ASN A 9 -29.95 30.56 -12.90
N ILE A 10 -30.70 30.02 -11.93
CA ILE A 10 -30.13 29.33 -10.78
C ILE A 10 -29.48 28.00 -11.16
N ASP A 11 -30.02 27.32 -12.17
CA ASP A 11 -29.53 26.02 -12.61
C ASP A 11 -28.17 26.20 -13.32
N GLU A 12 -28.07 27.17 -14.24
CA GLU A 12 -26.81 27.51 -14.92
C GLU A 12 -25.74 28.04 -13.95
N TYR A 13 -26.16 28.79 -12.92
CA TYR A 13 -25.24 29.23 -11.87
C TYR A 13 -24.69 28.04 -11.07
N ALA A 14 -25.56 27.10 -10.68
CA ALA A 14 -25.15 25.92 -9.93
C ALA A 14 -24.19 25.04 -10.74
N ASP A 15 -24.50 24.81 -12.01
CA ASP A 15 -23.67 24.00 -12.91
C ASP A 15 -22.27 24.62 -13.11
N SER A 16 -22.21 25.92 -13.43
CA SER A 16 -20.93 26.61 -13.65
C SER A 16 -20.04 26.63 -12.41
N VAL A 17 -20.62 26.80 -11.21
CA VAL A 17 -19.87 26.74 -9.95
C VAL A 17 -19.40 25.31 -9.67
N CYS A 18 -20.24 24.30 -9.88
CA CYS A 18 -19.86 22.90 -9.68
C CYS A 18 -18.74 22.47 -10.64
N GLU A 19 -18.81 22.89 -11.90
CA GLU A 19 -17.79 22.58 -12.91
C GLU A 19 -16.46 23.29 -12.62
N PHE A 20 -16.50 24.53 -12.14
CA PHE A 20 -15.30 25.24 -11.68
C PHE A 20 -14.63 24.52 -10.50
N ILE A 21 -15.41 24.09 -9.50
CA ILE A 21 -14.89 23.32 -8.37
C ILE A 21 -14.29 22.00 -8.85
N ARG A 22 -14.98 21.29 -9.76
CA ARG A 22 -14.51 20.02 -10.33
C ARG A 22 -13.16 20.20 -11.02
N THR A 23 -13.04 21.23 -11.85
CA THR A 23 -11.79 21.58 -12.56
C THR A 23 -10.68 21.91 -11.57
N CYS A 24 -10.96 22.73 -10.55
CA CYS A 24 -9.98 23.04 -9.51
C CYS A 24 -9.51 21.78 -8.75
N VAL A 25 -10.41 20.83 -8.48
CA VAL A 25 -10.04 19.56 -7.85
C VAL A 25 -9.17 18.73 -8.78
N GLU A 26 -9.52 18.61 -10.06
CA GLU A 26 -8.73 17.86 -11.05
C GLU A 26 -7.33 18.45 -11.27
N ASP A 27 -7.20 19.79 -11.25
CA ASP A 27 -5.94 20.49 -11.44
C ASP A 27 -5.03 20.46 -10.20
N VAL A 28 -5.61 20.57 -9.00
CA VAL A 28 -4.84 20.72 -7.76
C VAL A 28 -4.59 19.37 -7.08
N VAL A 29 -5.49 18.40 -7.21
CA VAL A 29 -5.37 17.11 -6.53
C VAL A 29 -4.68 16.10 -7.43
N PRO A 30 -3.44 15.69 -7.13
CA PRO A 30 -2.73 14.73 -7.96
C PRO A 30 -3.41 13.36 -7.92
N ILE A 31 -3.82 12.86 -9.08
CA ILE A 31 -4.36 11.50 -9.22
C ILE A 31 -3.19 10.52 -9.27
N ALA A 32 -3.15 9.57 -8.34
CA ALA A 32 -2.16 8.51 -8.31
C ALA A 32 -2.79 7.15 -8.63
N THR A 33 -2.28 6.47 -9.68
CA THR A 33 -2.68 5.10 -9.98
C THR A 33 -1.85 4.12 -9.17
N ILE A 34 -2.49 3.39 -8.23
CA ILE A 34 -1.83 2.36 -7.42
C ILE A 34 -2.08 0.99 -8.05
N LYS A 35 -1.04 0.38 -8.63
CA LYS A 35 -1.10 -1.01 -9.09
C LYS A 35 -0.99 -1.95 -7.88
N THR A 36 -2.04 -2.72 -7.61
CA THR A 36 -2.01 -3.81 -6.63
C THR A 36 -1.88 -5.14 -7.38
N PHE A 37 -0.86 -5.92 -7.03
CA PHE A 37 -0.65 -7.23 -7.63
C PHE A 37 -1.37 -8.30 -6.79
N PRO A 38 -2.11 -9.24 -7.42
CA PRO A 38 -2.78 -10.33 -6.71
C PRO A 38 -1.82 -11.21 -5.90
N ASN A 39 -0.54 -11.26 -6.28
CA ASN A 39 0.50 -12.01 -5.58
C ASN A 39 1.19 -11.13 -4.52
N GLN A 40 0.43 -10.70 -3.52
CA GLN A 40 1.06 -10.16 -2.32
C GLN A 40 1.75 -11.30 -1.60
N LYS A 41 3.06 -11.15 -1.41
CA LYS A 41 3.88 -12.13 -0.68
C LYS A 41 3.20 -12.49 0.66
N PRO A 42 2.92 -13.79 0.92
CA PRO A 42 2.14 -14.22 2.10
C PRO A 42 2.76 -13.81 3.46
N TRP A 43 4.06 -13.54 3.48
CA TRP A 43 4.79 -13.08 4.67
C TRP A 43 4.73 -11.55 4.89
N ILE A 44 4.04 -10.78 4.04
CA ILE A 44 3.85 -9.33 4.24
C ILE A 44 2.58 -9.10 5.08
N ASP A 45 2.77 -9.02 6.39
CA ASP A 45 1.72 -8.67 7.34
C ASP A 45 1.65 -7.14 7.62
N GLY A 46 0.75 -6.75 8.53
CA GLY A 46 0.61 -5.36 8.98
C GLY A 46 1.88 -4.79 9.63
N SER A 47 2.66 -5.62 10.34
CA SER A 47 3.89 -5.19 11.00
C SER A 47 4.99 -4.80 10.00
N ILE A 48 5.10 -5.57 8.90
CA ILE A 48 6.03 -5.27 7.80
C ILE A 48 5.59 -3.99 7.08
N ARG A 49 4.29 -3.76 6.89
CA ARG A 49 3.75 -2.52 6.29
C ARG A 49 4.05 -1.29 7.13
N VAL A 50 3.90 -1.38 8.44
CA VAL A 50 4.28 -0.29 9.37
C VAL A 50 5.75 0.04 9.22
N LYS A 51 6.63 -0.96 9.19
CA LYS A 51 8.08 -0.76 8.99
C LYS A 51 8.43 -0.20 7.60
N LEU A 52 7.72 -0.60 6.55
CA LEU A 52 7.84 -0.01 5.22
C LEU A 52 7.48 1.48 5.24
N LYS A 53 6.34 1.84 5.85
CA LYS A 53 5.91 3.23 5.99
C LYS A 53 6.90 4.07 6.80
N ALA A 54 7.42 3.53 7.91
CA ALA A 54 8.46 4.18 8.70
C ALA A 54 9.73 4.44 7.89
N ARG A 55 10.22 3.44 7.13
CA ARG A 55 11.38 3.61 6.25
C ARG A 55 11.16 4.70 5.20
N THR A 56 10.00 4.72 4.54
CA THR A 56 9.67 5.75 3.53
C THR A 56 9.60 7.14 4.16
N THR A 57 9.00 7.27 5.35
CA THR A 57 8.92 8.53 6.09
C THR A 57 10.32 9.05 6.43
N ALA A 58 11.16 8.20 7.01
CA ALA A 58 12.54 8.54 7.37
C ALA A 58 13.40 8.89 6.13
N PHE A 59 13.16 8.25 4.99
CA PHE A 59 13.83 8.60 3.72
C PHE A 59 13.45 10.02 3.27
N ASN A 60 12.16 10.34 3.27
CA ASN A 60 11.67 11.66 2.86
C ASN A 60 12.18 12.76 3.80
N GLN A 61 12.17 12.52 5.12
CA GLN A 61 12.73 13.43 6.10
C GLN A 61 14.25 13.60 5.94
N GLY A 62 14.97 12.49 5.70
CA GLY A 62 16.40 12.53 5.44
C GLY A 62 16.76 13.27 4.14
N LYS A 63 15.88 13.26 3.13
CA LYS A 63 16.03 14.07 1.91
C LYS A 63 15.90 15.57 2.17
N VAL A 64 14.98 15.96 3.05
CA VAL A 64 14.76 17.39 3.42
C VAL A 64 15.87 17.90 4.33
N THR A 65 16.28 17.10 5.32
CA THR A 65 17.24 17.52 6.37
C THR A 65 18.70 17.25 6.02
N GLY A 66 18.97 16.37 5.04
CA GLY A 66 20.31 15.86 4.72
C GLY A 66 20.81 14.76 5.66
N ASN A 67 20.11 14.45 6.77
CA ASN A 67 20.52 13.41 7.71
C ASN A 67 19.83 12.07 7.42
N MET A 68 20.61 11.07 7.02
CA MET A 68 20.10 9.76 6.61
C MET A 68 20.18 8.69 7.73
N THR A 69 20.47 9.07 8.97
CA THR A 69 20.70 8.13 10.09
C THR A 69 19.46 7.31 10.42
N GLU A 70 18.31 7.97 10.57
CA GLU A 70 17.05 7.29 10.87
C GLU A 70 16.63 6.34 9.75
N TYR A 71 16.80 6.75 8.49
CA TYR A 71 16.55 5.88 7.34
C TYR A 71 17.39 4.59 7.39
N LYS A 72 18.68 4.69 7.74
CA LYS A 72 19.55 3.51 7.88
C LYS A 72 19.02 2.57 8.98
N GLN A 73 18.62 3.12 10.12
CA GLN A 73 18.04 2.35 11.23
C GLN A 73 16.73 1.67 10.84
N CYS A 74 15.79 2.40 10.24
CA CYS A 74 14.53 1.85 9.75
C CYS A 74 14.75 0.78 8.68
N SER A 75 15.70 1.00 7.77
CA SER A 75 16.06 0.04 6.72
C SER A 75 16.61 -1.26 7.30
N TYR A 76 17.49 -1.17 8.30
CA TYR A 76 18.03 -2.33 8.99
C TYR A 76 16.95 -3.10 9.75
N SER A 77 16.10 -2.40 10.52
CA SER A 77 14.98 -2.98 11.25
C SER A 77 13.99 -3.69 10.31
N LEU A 78 13.67 -3.08 9.17
CA LEU A 78 12.83 -3.68 8.15
C LEU A 78 13.45 -4.96 7.57
N ARG A 79 14.75 -4.93 7.24
CA ARG A 79 15.45 -6.11 6.70
C ARG A 79 15.41 -7.28 7.67
N LYS A 80 15.62 -7.03 8.97
CA LYS A 80 15.53 -8.04 10.04
C LYS A 80 14.12 -8.61 10.14
N ALA A 81 13.10 -7.75 10.14
CA ALA A 81 11.70 -8.17 10.20
C ALA A 81 11.29 -9.01 8.99
N ILE A 82 11.67 -8.62 7.77
CA ILE A 82 11.41 -9.41 6.55
C ILE A 82 12.08 -10.78 6.62
N LYS A 83 13.34 -10.85 7.09
CA LYS A 83 14.04 -12.13 7.25
C LYS A 83 13.29 -13.05 8.22
N GLN A 84 12.80 -12.51 9.33
CA GLN A 84 12.02 -13.25 10.32
C GLN A 84 10.66 -13.70 9.76
N ALA A 85 9.92 -12.82 9.11
CA ALA A 85 8.61 -13.13 8.54
C ALA A 85 8.70 -14.23 7.46
N LYS A 86 9.72 -14.16 6.60
CA LYS A 86 10.00 -15.23 5.63
C LYS A 86 10.28 -16.57 6.29
N ARG A 87 11.07 -16.56 7.38
CA ARG A 87 11.38 -17.78 8.15
C ARG A 87 10.10 -18.35 8.77
N GLN A 88 9.31 -17.55 9.44
CA GLN A 88 8.05 -17.98 10.05
C GLN A 88 7.08 -18.55 9.02
N TYR A 89 6.97 -17.91 7.85
CA TYR A 89 6.15 -18.42 6.77
C TYR A 89 6.64 -19.79 6.27
N ARG A 90 7.95 -19.93 6.02
CA ARG A 90 8.53 -21.20 5.62
C ARG A 90 8.28 -22.28 6.67
N ASP A 91 8.56 -21.99 7.93
CA ASP A 91 8.40 -22.95 9.04
C ASP A 91 6.92 -23.38 9.18
N LYS A 92 5.95 -22.48 8.92
CA LYS A 92 4.51 -22.77 8.86
C LYS A 92 4.14 -23.67 7.68
N VAL A 93 4.67 -23.39 6.48
CA VAL A 93 4.40 -24.22 5.30
C VAL A 93 5.01 -25.62 5.48
N GLU A 94 6.25 -25.71 5.97
CA GLU A 94 6.92 -26.99 6.22
C GLU A 94 6.21 -27.83 7.29
N SER A 95 5.57 -27.21 8.29
CA SER A 95 4.85 -27.95 9.33
C SER A 95 3.66 -28.73 8.78
N GLN A 96 3.07 -28.31 7.65
CA GLN A 96 1.96 -29.00 6.99
C GLN A 96 2.36 -30.36 6.39
N PHE A 97 3.66 -30.63 6.25
CA PHE A 97 4.19 -31.85 5.64
C PHE A 97 4.79 -32.84 6.66
N LYS A 98 4.74 -32.53 7.96
CA LYS A 98 5.40 -33.33 9.01
C LYS A 98 4.52 -34.41 9.64
N GLY A 99 3.24 -34.45 9.34
CA GLY A 99 2.27 -35.36 9.95
C GLY A 99 1.46 -36.17 8.92
N PRO A 100 0.66 -37.13 9.37
CA PRO A 100 -0.19 -37.95 8.51
C PRO A 100 -1.44 -37.21 7.98
N ASP A 101 -1.60 -35.92 8.27
CA ASP A 101 -2.74 -35.11 7.85
C ASP A 101 -2.66 -34.77 6.36
N THR A 102 -3.27 -35.62 5.54
CA THR A 102 -3.36 -35.44 4.08
C THR A 102 -4.07 -34.14 3.70
N ARG A 103 -5.04 -33.67 4.49
CA ARG A 103 -5.73 -32.39 4.23
C ARG A 103 -4.79 -31.21 4.42
N GLY A 104 -4.02 -31.21 5.50
CA GLY A 104 -2.99 -30.21 5.76
C GLY A 104 -1.93 -30.17 4.65
N MET A 105 -1.50 -31.33 4.16
CA MET A 105 -0.57 -31.43 3.01
C MET A 105 -1.14 -30.79 1.74
N TRP A 106 -2.40 -31.08 1.39
CA TRP A 106 -3.05 -30.48 0.22
C TRP A 106 -3.18 -28.96 0.35
N GLN A 107 -3.51 -28.44 1.54
CA GLN A 107 -3.52 -27.00 1.79
C GLN A 107 -2.14 -26.36 1.65
N GLY A 108 -1.08 -27.07 2.06
CA GLY A 108 0.30 -26.63 1.85
C GLY A 108 0.69 -26.57 0.39
N LEU A 109 0.36 -27.61 -0.39
CA LEU A 109 0.55 -27.60 -1.85
C LEU A 109 -0.18 -26.44 -2.50
N GLN A 110 -1.44 -26.22 -2.13
CA GLN A 110 -2.25 -25.11 -2.63
C GLN A 110 -1.60 -23.74 -2.33
N SER A 111 -1.06 -23.57 -1.12
CA SER A 111 -0.39 -22.33 -0.68
C SER A 111 0.95 -22.07 -1.38
N ILE A 112 1.56 -23.10 -1.98
CA ILE A 112 2.83 -22.99 -2.73
C ILE A 112 2.55 -22.73 -4.21
N THR A 113 1.54 -23.41 -4.77
CA THR A 113 1.25 -23.39 -6.21
C THR A 113 0.27 -22.30 -6.62
N ASP A 114 -0.39 -21.63 -5.68
CA ASP A 114 -1.50 -20.71 -5.90
C ASP A 114 -2.64 -21.35 -6.73
N TYR A 115 -2.74 -22.68 -6.74
CA TYR A 115 -3.72 -23.44 -7.49
C TYR A 115 -5.12 -23.30 -6.87
N LYS A 116 -6.12 -23.01 -7.69
CA LYS A 116 -7.53 -22.92 -7.26
C LYS A 116 -8.32 -24.10 -7.81
#